data_AF-A0A8X6M3J4-F1
#
_entry.id   AF-A0A8X6M3J4-F1
#
_cell.length_a   1.000
_cell.length_b   1.000
_cell.length_c   1.000
_cell.angle_alpha   90.00
_cell.angle_beta   90.00
_cell.angle_gamma   90.00
#
_symmetry.space_group_name_H-M   'P 1'
#
loop_
_entity.id
_entity.type
_entity.pdbx_description
1 polymer ?
#
loop_
_entity_poly.entity_id
_entity_poly.type
_entity_poly.pdbx_seq_one_letter_code
_entity_poly.pdbx_strand_id
1 'polypeptide(L)'
;MNIFLLDLKNTFKNLFWAIFGMGEPDYAQIIVGNASLNNSYNLQKDNEHVFTEGVGYTLWGFYHMVTVVVLLNMLIAMMTESYQRVQTNADMEWKFACSTLWLSVFDNHSVVPPPFNLIPSMHRITVMIR
;
A
#
# COMPACT_ATOMS: atom_id res chain seq x y z
N MET A 1 19.02 -16.94 -16.05
CA MET A 1 19.00 -15.76 -15.16
C MET A 1 17.68 -15.06 -15.43
N ASN A 2 16.90 -14.82 -14.36
CA ASN A 2 15.45 -14.84 -14.39
C ASN A 2 14.82 -13.87 -15.38
N ILE A 3 13.90 -14.41 -16.19
CA ILE A 3 12.91 -13.64 -16.93
C ILE A 3 12.03 -12.97 -15.86
N PHE A 4 12.42 -11.77 -15.48
CA PHE A 4 11.87 -10.99 -14.37
C PHE A 4 10.37 -10.64 -14.58
N LEU A 5 9.87 -10.82 -15.80
CA LEU A 5 8.46 -10.66 -16.20
C LEU A 5 7.61 -11.94 -16.09
N LEU A 6 8.17 -13.13 -15.89
CA LEU A 6 7.38 -14.38 -15.84
C LEU A 6 6.69 -14.61 -14.49
N ASP A 7 7.23 -14.08 -13.39
CA ASP A 7 6.62 -14.24 -12.08
C ASP A 7 5.67 -13.08 -11.79
N LEU A 8 4.37 -13.39 -11.75
CA LEU A 8 3.28 -12.45 -11.46
C LEU A 8 3.59 -11.58 -10.24
N LYS A 9 4.18 -12.17 -9.19
CA LYS A 9 4.50 -11.47 -7.94
C LYS A 9 5.52 -10.35 -8.13
N ASN A 10 6.55 -10.60 -8.93
CA ASN A 10 7.61 -9.62 -9.18
C ASN A 10 7.08 -8.50 -10.07
N THR A 11 6.30 -8.84 -11.10
CA THR A 11 5.64 -7.84 -11.96
C THR A 11 4.76 -6.89 -11.15
N PHE A 12 3.92 -7.40 -10.24
CA PHE A 12 3.11 -6.55 -9.34
C PHE A 12 3.95 -5.66 -8.44
N LYS A 13 5.01 -6.21 -7.83
CA LYS A 13 5.93 -5.45 -6.97
C LYS A 13 6.57 -4.29 -7.75
N ASN A 14 7.01 -4.53 -8.98
CA ASN A 14 7.64 -3.51 -9.81
C ASN A 14 6.66 -2.43 -10.24
N LEU A 15 5.45 -2.82 -10.66
CA LEU A 15 4.40 -1.83 -10.98
C LEU A 15 4.08 -0.97 -9.75
N PHE A 16 3.95 -1.57 -8.57
CA PHE A 16 3.70 -0.83 -7.33
C PHE A 16 4.79 0.21 -7.03
N TRP A 17 6.06 -0.17 -7.11
CA TRP A 17 7.17 0.77 -6.89
C TRP A 17 7.30 1.81 -8.00
N ALA A 18 6.91 1.48 -9.22
CA ALA A 18 6.88 2.40 -10.34
C ALA A 18 5.91 3.57 -10.11
N ILE A 19 4.77 3.37 -9.42
CA ILE A 19 3.85 4.46 -9.03
C ILE A 19 4.58 5.56 -8.24
N PHE A 20 5.56 5.18 -7.41
CA PHE A 20 6.34 6.09 -6.58
C PHE A 20 7.63 6.59 -7.26
N GLY A 21 7.84 6.27 -8.54
CA GLY A 21 9.07 6.63 -9.27
C GLY A 21 10.29 5.78 -8.92
N MET A 22 10.11 4.70 -8.16
CA MET A 22 11.17 3.73 -7.80
C MET A 22 11.21 2.50 -8.73
N GLY A 23 10.53 2.58 -9.87
CA GLY A 23 10.61 1.55 -10.91
C GLY A 23 11.91 1.72 -11.71
N GLU A 24 12.86 0.82 -11.54
CA GLU A 24 14.12 0.82 -12.30
C GLU A 24 13.83 0.69 -13.80
N PRO A 25 14.33 1.59 -14.66
CA PRO A 25 14.06 1.57 -16.10
C PRO A 25 14.69 0.36 -16.81
N ASP A 26 15.71 -0.25 -16.21
CA ASP A 26 16.45 -1.40 -16.75
C ASP A 26 15.61 -2.69 -16.83
N TYR A 27 14.40 -2.73 -16.24
CA TYR A 27 13.50 -3.88 -16.32
C TYR A 27 12.67 -3.96 -17.60
N ALA A 28 12.59 -2.86 -18.37
CA ALA A 28 11.99 -2.89 -19.71
C ALA A 28 12.96 -3.45 -20.77
N GLN A 29 14.26 -3.49 -20.46
CA GLN A 29 15.28 -4.07 -21.32
C GLN A 29 15.20 -5.59 -21.26
N ILE A 30 14.84 -6.20 -22.39
CA ILE A 30 14.76 -7.64 -22.53
C ILE A 30 16.15 -8.17 -22.88
N ILE A 31 16.99 -8.42 -21.89
CA ILE A 31 18.24 -9.17 -22.09
C ILE A 31 17.87 -10.66 -22.15
N VAL A 32 17.57 -11.19 -23.35
CA VAL A 32 17.47 -12.64 -23.58
C VAL A 32 18.89 -13.21 -23.67
N GLY A 33 19.60 -13.21 -22.55
CA GLY A 33 20.89 -13.87 -22.44
C GLY A 33 20.67 -15.37 -22.27
N ASN A 34 20.85 -16.13 -23.36
CA ASN A 34 21.17 -17.55 -23.23
C ASN A 34 22.53 -17.63 -22.51
N ALA A 35 22.49 -17.89 -21.19
CA ALA A 35 23.67 -18.30 -20.46
C ALA A 35 24.07 -19.69 -20.98
N SER A 36 24.81 -19.72 -22.11
CA SER A 36 25.51 -20.92 -22.55
C SER A 36 26.57 -21.22 -21.51
N LEU A 37 26.28 -22.23 -20.72
CA LEU A 37 27.13 -22.74 -19.67
C LEU A 37 28.25 -23.57 -20.30
N ASN A 38 29.22 -22.90 -20.92
CA ASN A 38 30.51 -23.46 -21.31
C ASN A 38 31.31 -22.43 -22.11
N ASN A 39 32.30 -21.86 -21.43
CA ASN A 39 33.61 -21.46 -21.93
C ASN A 39 33.75 -21.40 -23.46
N SER A 40 33.66 -20.20 -24.04
CA SER A 40 34.51 -19.67 -25.13
C SER A 40 33.83 -18.50 -25.83
N TYR A 41 34.49 -17.34 -25.77
CA TYR A 41 34.48 -16.25 -26.75
C TYR A 41 33.74 -16.56 -28.05
N ASN A 42 32.52 -16.08 -28.19
CA ASN A 42 31.98 -15.59 -29.46
C ASN A 42 30.78 -14.72 -29.12
N LEU A 43 30.77 -13.54 -29.72
CA LEU A 43 29.70 -12.56 -29.74
C LEU A 43 28.39 -13.29 -30.04
N GLN A 44 27.69 -13.73 -29.00
CA GLN A 44 26.35 -14.27 -29.13
C GLN A 44 25.52 -13.06 -29.48
N LYS A 45 25.25 -12.92 -30.78
CA LYS A 45 24.34 -11.94 -31.33
C LYS A 45 23.09 -11.92 -30.46
N ASP A 46 23.05 -10.95 -29.55
CA ASP A 46 21.83 -10.53 -28.90
C ASP A 46 20.87 -10.34 -30.07
N ASN A 47 19.84 -11.18 -30.12
CA ASN A 47 18.72 -10.87 -30.98
C ASN A 47 18.11 -9.64 -30.32
N GLU A 48 18.60 -8.46 -30.72
CA GLU A 48 18.00 -7.19 -30.36
C GLU A 48 16.55 -7.27 -30.81
N HIS A 49 15.67 -7.59 -29.88
CA HIS A 49 14.24 -7.55 -30.11
C HIS A 49 13.80 -6.10 -30.00
N VAL A 50 14.29 -5.25 -30.92
CA VAL A 50 14.04 -3.80 -30.97
C VAL A 50 12.55 -3.50 -30.95
N PHE A 51 11.75 -4.38 -31.58
CA PHE A 51 10.29 -4.29 -31.57
C PHE A 51 9.70 -4.52 -30.17
N THR A 52 10.10 -5.61 -29.50
CA THR A 52 9.55 -5.96 -28.18
C THR A 52 10.03 -4.99 -27.08
N GLU A 53 11.28 -4.54 -27.17
CA GLU A 53 11.84 -3.52 -26.28
C GLU A 53 11.15 -2.16 -26.49
N GLY A 54 10.94 -1.74 -27.73
CA GLY A 54 10.20 -0.51 -28.05
C GLY A 54 8.75 -0.53 -27.54
N VAL A 55 8.07 -1.67 -27.66
CA VAL A 55 6.73 -1.86 -27.10
C VAL A 55 6.76 -1.83 -25.56
N GLY A 56 7.78 -2.42 -24.93
CA GLY A 56 7.99 -2.40 -23.48
C GLY A 56 8.14 -1.00 -22.89
N TYR A 57 9.02 -0.16 -23.48
CA TYR A 57 9.16 1.24 -23.06
C TYR A 57 7.89 2.05 -23.29
N THR A 58 7.19 1.83 -24.40
CA THR A 58 5.93 2.52 -24.71
C THR A 58 4.84 2.18 -23.69
N LEU A 59 4.69 0.90 -23.33
CA LEU A 59 3.76 0.44 -22.29
C LEU A 59 4.11 0.99 -20.92
N TRP A 60 5.40 1.01 -20.57
CA TRP A 60 5.87 1.56 -19.29
C TRP A 60 5.60 3.07 -19.16
N GLY A 61 5.83 3.84 -20.23
CA GLY A 61 5.51 5.27 -20.29
C GLY A 61 4.00 5.52 -20.23
N PHE A 62 3.21 4.75 -20.96
CA PHE A 62 1.75 4.87 -20.92
C PHE A 62 1.17 4.52 -19.55
N TYR A 63 1.70 3.48 -18.89
CA TYR A 63 1.35 3.13 -17.52
C TYR A 63 1.58 4.28 -16.53
N HIS A 64 2.74 4.95 -16.62
CA HIS A 64 3.05 6.12 -15.80
C HIS A 64 2.11 7.29 -16.10
N MET A 65 1.83 7.56 -17.38
CA MET A 65 0.91 8.62 -17.78
C MET A 65 -0.48 8.39 -17.17
N VAL A 66 -1.05 7.19 -17.32
CA VAL A 66 -2.38 6.88 -16.79
C VAL A 66 -2.38 6.93 -15.25
N THR A 67 -1.39 6.32 -14.60
CA THR A 67 -1.40 6.19 -13.14
C THR A 67 -1.12 7.51 -12.43
N VAL A 68 -0.09 8.23 -12.85
CA VAL A 68 0.32 9.48 -12.19
C VAL A 68 -0.54 10.65 -12.63
N VAL A 69 -0.86 10.78 -13.92
CA VAL A 69 -1.58 11.96 -14.42
C VAL A 69 -3.09 11.80 -14.30
N VAL A 70 -3.64 10.63 -14.61
CA VAL A 70 -5.11 10.45 -14.62
C VAL A 70 -5.61 9.99 -13.26
N LEU A 71 -5.14 8.83 -12.79
CA LEU A 71 -5.68 8.21 -11.57
C LEU A 71 -5.42 9.06 -10.32
N LEU A 72 -4.20 9.59 -10.16
CA LEU A 72 -3.85 10.41 -9.00
C LEU A 72 -4.69 11.70 -8.96
N ASN A 73 -4.87 12.37 -10.09
CA ASN A 73 -5.70 13.58 -10.15
C ASN A 73 -7.18 13.30 -9.86
N MET A 74 -7.72 12.19 -10.36
CA MET A 74 -9.09 11.77 -10.01
C MET A 74 -9.21 11.36 -8.54
N LEU A 75 -8.19 10.73 -7.96
CA LEU A 75 -8.16 10.40 -6.54
C LEU A 75 -8.17 11.66 -5.68
N ILE A 76 -7.35 12.66 -6.01
CA ILE A 76 -7.36 13.95 -5.30
C ILE A 76 -8.73 14.61 -5.43
N ALA A 77 -9.34 14.60 -6.61
CA ALA A 77 -10.68 15.17 -6.82
C ALA A 77 -11.74 14.47 -5.93
N MET A 78 -11.76 13.13 -5.92
CA MET A 78 -12.69 12.34 -5.10
C MET A 78 -12.46 12.54 -3.59
N MET A 79 -11.20 12.56 -3.15
CA MET A 79 -10.84 12.83 -1.76
C MET A 79 -11.26 14.24 -1.34
N THR A 80 -11.12 15.24 -2.22
CA THR A 80 -11.54 16.62 -1.94
C THR A 80 -13.05 16.71 -1.76
N GLU A 81 -13.83 16.10 -2.66
CA GLU A 81 -15.30 16.12 -2.57
C GLU A 81 -15.79 15.38 -1.32
N SER A 82 -15.27 14.17 -1.08
CA SER A 82 -15.63 13.38 0.11
C SER A 82 -15.22 14.07 1.41
N TYR A 83 -14.07 14.74 1.45
CA TYR A 83 -13.63 15.53 2.61
C TYR A 83 -14.59 16.68 2.89
N GLN A 84 -14.99 17.45 1.88
CA GLN A 84 -15.96 18.54 2.05
C GLN A 84 -17.32 18.03 2.57
N ARG A 85 -17.79 16.89 2.06
CA ARG A 85 -19.03 16.25 2.51
C ARG A 85 -18.97 15.87 3.99
N VAL A 86 -17.88 15.24 4.43
CA VAL A 86 -17.69 14.85 5.84
C VAL A 86 -17.48 16.06 6.74
N GLN A 87 -16.71 17.04 6.29
CA GLN A 87 -16.37 18.23 7.07
C GLN A 87 -17.59 19.04 7.50
N THR A 88 -18.67 19.03 6.70
CA THR A 88 -19.92 19.74 7.02
C THR A 88 -20.52 19.32 8.37
N ASN A 89 -20.37 18.05 8.76
CA ASN A 89 -20.90 17.51 10.02
C ASN A 89 -19.80 17.07 11.01
N ALA A 90 -18.52 17.21 10.64
CA ALA A 90 -17.40 16.67 11.40
C ALA A 90 -17.34 17.20 12.85
N ASP A 91 -17.65 18.47 13.09
CA ASP A 91 -17.67 19.05 14.44
C ASP A 91 -18.75 18.42 15.33
N MET A 92 -19.91 18.09 14.76
CA MET A 92 -21.00 17.45 15.50
C MET A 92 -20.66 15.99 15.80
N GLU A 93 -20.18 15.26 14.80
CA GLU A 93 -19.78 13.86 14.94
C GLU A 93 -18.62 13.69 15.93
N TRP A 94 -17.63 14.59 15.88
CA TRP A 94 -16.52 14.60 16.81
C TRP A 94 -16.99 14.86 18.25
N LYS A 95 -17.83 15.88 18.47
CA LYS A 95 -18.38 16.17 19.80
C LYS A 95 -19.25 15.03 20.32
N PHE A 96 -20.01 14.37 19.46
CA PHE A 96 -20.76 13.17 19.80
C PHE A 96 -19.83 12.03 20.24
N ALA A 97 -18.80 11.72 19.43
CA ALA A 97 -17.82 10.68 19.75
C ALA A 97 -17.07 10.99 21.06
N CYS A 98 -16.69 12.24 21.30
CA CYS A 98 -16.09 12.66 22.57
C CYS A 98 -17.06 12.46 23.74
N SER A 99 -18.32 12.84 23.59
CA SER A 99 -19.33 12.66 24.65
C SER A 99 -19.57 11.17 24.94
N THR A 100 -19.64 10.33 23.91
CA THR A 100 -19.73 8.88 24.05
C THR A 100 -18.51 8.30 24.75
N LEU A 101 -17.30 8.81 24.45
CA LEU A 101 -16.08 8.40 25.14
C LEU A 101 -16.15 8.77 26.64
N TRP A 102 -16.55 9.99 26.98
CA TRP A 102 -16.73 10.40 28.37
C TRP A 102 -17.76 9.54 29.10
N LEU A 103 -18.90 9.26 28.47
CA LEU A 103 -19.91 8.35 29.02
C LEU A 103 -19.34 6.96 29.27
N SER A 104 -18.54 6.42 28.34
CA SER A 104 -17.90 5.11 28.50
C SER A 104 -16.92 5.06 29.67
N VAL A 105 -16.31 6.19 30.03
CA VAL A 105 -15.43 6.31 31.20
C VAL A 105 -16.23 6.42 32.50
N PHE A 106 -17.38 7.11 32.48
CA PHE A 106 -18.25 7.23 33.65
C PHE A 106 -18.99 5.92 33.97
N ASP A 107 -19.48 5.21 32.95
CA ASP A 107 -20.29 4.00 33.11
C ASP A 107 -19.42 2.77 33.44
N ASN A 108 -18.20 2.72 32.89
CA ASN A 108 -17.20 1.73 33.31
C ASN A 108 -16.55 2.19 34.62
N HIS A 109 -17.06 1.71 35.74
CA HIS A 109 -16.50 1.87 37.09
C HIS A 109 -15.08 1.27 37.29
N SER A 110 -14.26 1.13 36.24
CA SER A 110 -12.83 0.87 36.35
C SER A 110 -12.11 2.19 36.51
N VAL A 111 -12.02 2.63 37.77
CA VAL A 111 -11.32 3.84 38.23
C VAL A 111 -9.79 3.73 38.12
N VAL A 112 -9.27 2.67 37.51
CA VAL A 112 -7.84 2.38 37.43
C VAL A 112 -7.40 2.17 35.97
N PRO A 113 -6.37 2.88 35.49
CA PRO A 113 -5.86 2.67 34.14
C PRO A 113 -5.28 1.25 34.01
N PRO A 114 -5.34 0.61 32.82
CA PRO A 114 -4.50 -0.55 32.54
C PRO A 114 -3.03 -0.22 32.83
N PRO A 115 -2.22 -1.07 33.52
CA PRO A 115 -2.43 -2.49 33.89
C PRO A 115 -3.15 -2.74 35.24
N PHE A 116 -3.49 -1.69 35.99
CA PHE A 116 -4.04 -1.82 37.36
C PHE A 116 -5.50 -2.28 37.41
N ASN A 117 -6.15 -2.43 36.26
CA ASN A 117 -7.48 -3.05 36.10
C ASN A 117 -7.51 -4.58 36.29
N LEU A 118 -6.34 -5.24 36.46
CA LEU A 118 -6.25 -6.69 36.63
C LEU A 118 -6.60 -7.18 38.04
N ILE A 119 -6.47 -6.32 39.07
CA ILE A 119 -6.80 -6.67 40.45
C ILE A 119 -8.23 -6.18 40.72
N PRO A 120 -9.23 -7.07 40.82
CA PRO A 120 -10.58 -6.65 41.18
C PRO A 120 -10.58 -6.04 42.58
N SER A 121 -11.26 -4.90 42.76
CA SER A 121 -11.45 -4.30 44.07
C SER A 121 -12.06 -5.30 45.05
N MET A 122 -11.58 -5.30 46.31
CA MET A 122 -12.09 -6.17 47.38
C MET A 122 -13.62 -6.13 47.49
N HIS A 123 -14.23 -4.98 47.22
CA HIS A 123 -15.68 -4.80 47.21
C HIS A 123 -16.39 -5.64 46.12
N ARG A 124 -15.80 -5.75 44.92
CA ARG A 124 -16.35 -6.56 43.82
C ARG A 124 -16.24 -8.07 44.09
N ILE A 125 -15.17 -8.50 44.77
CA ILE A 125 -14.98 -9.89 45.18
C ILE A 125 -16.08 -10.30 46.17
N THR A 126 -16.37 -9.46 47.17
CA THR A 126 -17.43 -9.74 48.17
C THR A 126 -18.82 -9.82 47.55
N VAL A 127 -19.14 -8.96 46.56
CA VAL A 127 -20.45 -8.98 45.86
C VAL A 127 -20.60 -10.20 44.96
N MET A 128 -19.52 -10.73 44.39
CA MET A 128 -19.55 -11.92 43.52
C MET A 128 -19.71 -13.24 44.30
N ILE A 129 -19.32 -13.28 45.58
CA ILE A 129 -19.35 -14.48 46.43
C ILE A 129 -20.71 -14.64 47.15
N ARG A 130 -21.52 -13.58 47.26
CA ARG A 130 -22.85 -13.60 47.90
C ARG A 130 -23.96 -13.86 46.90
#